data_AF-A0A3S4G1V5-F1
#
_entry.id   AF-A0A3S4G1V5-F1
#
_cell.length_a   1.000
_cell.length_b   1.000
_cell.length_c   1.000
_cell.angle_alpha   90.00
_cell.angle_beta   90.00
_cell.angle_gamma   90.00
#
_symmetry.space_group_name_H-M   'P 1'
#
loop_
_entity.id
_entity.type
_entity.pdbx_description
1 polymer ?
#
loop_
_entity_poly.entity_id
_entity_poly.type
_entity_poly.pdbx_seq_one_letter_code
_entity_poly.pdbx_strand_id
1 'polypeptide(L)' 'MTLKMSDTTQIIKIYNLRSDTNEFIGAGDAYIPPRTGLPANCPYSPS' A
#
# COMPACT_ATOMS: atom_id res chain seq x y z
N MET A 1 -8.63 -17.31 -14.02
CA MET A 1 -8.80 -15.88 -13.69
C MET A 1 -7.42 -15.30 -13.42
N THR A 2 -7.02 -14.26 -14.13
CA THR A 2 -5.68 -13.64 -13.97
C THR A 2 -5.83 -12.39 -13.11
N LEU A 3 -5.08 -12.32 -12.00
CA LEU A 3 -5.02 -11.13 -11.16
C LEU A 3 -4.32 -10.02 -11.94
N LYS A 4 -5.07 -8.97 -12.32
CA LYS A 4 -4.50 -7.80 -13.00
C LYS A 4 -3.87 -6.88 -11.96
N MET A 5 -2.55 -6.75 -12.00
CA MET A 5 -1.81 -5.80 -11.17
C MET A 5 -1.89 -4.40 -11.76
N SER A 6 -1.74 -3.36 -10.93
CA SER A 6 -1.74 -1.98 -11.41
C SER A 6 -0.56 -1.72 -12.33
N ASP A 7 -0.77 -1.11 -13.50
CA ASP A 7 0.30 -0.71 -14.41
C ASP A 7 0.95 0.63 -14.02
N THR A 8 0.50 1.24 -12.92
CA THR A 8 1.05 2.49 -12.39
C THR A 8 1.83 2.25 -11.11
N THR A 9 2.84 3.10 -10.91
CA THR A 9 3.54 3.21 -9.63
C THR A 9 2.55 3.68 -8.57
N GLN A 10 2.55 3.02 -7.41
CA GLN A 10 1.71 3.41 -6.28
C GLN A 10 2.59 3.75 -5.09
N ILE A 11 2.24 4.85 -4.42
CA ILE A 11 2.83 5.23 -3.14
C ILE A 11 1.72 5.03 -2.12
N ILE A 12 1.96 4.12 -1.17
CA ILE A 12 1.02 3.87 -0.08
C ILE A 12 1.56 4.45 1.21
N LYS A 13 0.64 4.90 2.07
CA LYS A 13 0.97 5.31 3.43
C LYS A 13 0.91 4.10 4.37
N ILE A 14 2.03 3.75 4.96
CA ILE A 14 2.15 2.71 5.98
C ILE A 14 2.00 3.35 7.34
N TYR A 15 1.09 2.82 8.15
CA TYR A 15 0.96 3.15 9.57
C TYR A 15 1.52 1.98 10.37
N ASN A 16 2.65 2.22 11.03
CA ASN A 16 3.28 1.22 11.88
C ASN A 16 2.57 1.19 13.23
N LEU A 17 2.14 -0.01 13.61
CA LEU A 17 1.52 -0.29 14.89
C LEU A 17 2.44 -1.23 15.70
N ARG A 18 2.53 -1.03 17.01
CA ARG A 18 3.21 -1.96 17.91
C ARG A 18 2.54 -3.32 17.81
N SER A 19 3.33 -4.38 17.59
CA SER A 19 2.77 -5.72 17.33
C SER A 19 1.96 -6.30 18.49
N ASP A 20 2.18 -5.80 19.70
CA ASP A 20 1.58 -6.29 20.94
C ASP A 20 0.36 -5.47 21.38
N THR A 21 0.38 -4.15 21.20
CA THR A 21 -0.69 -3.24 21.65
C THR A 21 -1.53 -2.65 20.52
N ASN A 22 -1.11 -2.84 19.27
CA ASN A 22 -1.61 -2.11 18.10
C ASN A 22 -1.54 -0.58 18.25
N GLU A 23 -0.66 -0.09 19.14
CA GLU A 23 -0.46 1.33 19.35
C GLU A 23 0.29 1.94 18.16
N PHE A 24 -0.16 3.11 17.72
CA PHE A 24 0.49 3.81 16.62
C PHE A 24 1.90 4.26 17.02
N ILE A 25 2.91 3.83 16.27
CA ILE A 25 4.32 4.16 16.53
C ILE A 25 4.96 5.00 15.42
N GLY A 26 4.26 5.24 14.31
CA GLY A 26 4.73 6.13 13.25
C GLY A 26 4.11 5.83 11.89
N ALA A 27 4.27 6.76 10.95
CA ALA A 27 3.84 6.59 9.57
C ALA A 27 5.00 6.84 8.61
N GLY A 28 4.96 6.17 7.46
CA GLY A 28 5.91 6.36 6.38
C GLY A 28 5.29 6.02 5.03
N ASP A 29 5.98 6.37 3.96
CA ASP A 29 5.54 6.07 2.60
C ASP A 29 6.29 4.86 2.04
N ALA A 30 5.59 3.95 1.37
CA ALA A 30 6.19 2.84 0.66
C ALA A 30 5.92 2.94 -0.83
N TYR A 31 6.99 2.78 -1.59
CA TYR A 31 6.99 2.73 -3.03
C TYR A 31 6.65 1.32 -3.50
N ILE A 32 5.59 1.19 -4.30
CA ILE A 32 5.19 -0.06 -4.94
C ILE A 32 5.36 0.12 -6.46
N PRO A 33 6.31 -0.62 -7.08
CA PRO A 33 6.54 -0.52 -8.51
C PRO A 33 5.33 -1.02 -9.32
N PRO A 34 5.18 -0.55 -10.57
CA PRO A 34 4.16 -1.05 -11.49
C PRO A 34 4.19 -2.57 -11.63
N ARG A 35 3.01 -3.15 -11.80
CA ARG A 35 2.72 -4.57 -12.01
C ARG A 35 3.14 -5.47 -10.84
N THR A 36 3.35 -4.90 -9.66
CA THR A 36 3.73 -5.62 -8.44
C THR A 36 2.88 -5.19 -7.25
N GLY A 37 2.70 -6.08 -6.27
CA GLY A 37 2.14 -5.78 -4.96
C GLY A 37 0.63 -5.52 -4.89
N LEU A 38 0.09 -4.65 -5.76
CA LEU A 38 -1.30 -4.17 -5.69
C LEU A 38 -2.12 -4.52 -6.94
N PRO A 39 -3.32 -5.12 -6.76
CA PRO A 39 -4.28 -5.28 -7.83
C PRO A 39 -4.72 -3.92 -8.41
N ALA A 40 -5.02 -3.89 -9.70
CA ALA A 40 -5.39 -2.67 -10.44
C ALA A 40 -6.66 -1.97 -9.92
N ASN A 41 -7.48 -2.65 -9.11
CA ASN A 41 -8.74 -2.11 -8.57
C ASN A 41 -8.62 -1.59 -7.13
N CYS A 42 -7.40 -1.43 -6.60
CA CYS A 42 -7.16 -0.84 -5.27
C CYS A 42 -6.32 0.46 -5.37
N PRO A 43 -6.71 1.48 -6.17
CA PRO A 43 -5.95 2.72 -6.24
C PRO A 43 -6.04 3.49 -4.91
N TYR A 44 -4.90 3.76 -4.29
CA TYR A 44 -4.81 4.73 -3.20
C TYR A 44 -5.11 6.13 -3.77
N SER A 45 -6.30 6.67 -3.49
CA SER A 45 -6.68 8.05 -3.80
C SER A 45 -6.60 8.86 -2.50
N PRO A 46 -5.66 9.83 -2.38
CA PRO A 46 -5.66 10.76 -1.27
C PRO A 46 -6.86 11.70 -1.45
N SER A 47 -7.95 11.41 -0.75
CA SER A 47 -9.10 12.32 -0.59
C SER A 47 -8.88 13.23 0.60
#